data_AF-A0A2M7MYC3-F1
#
_entry.id   AF-A0A2M7MYC3-F1
#
_cell.length_a   1.000
_cell.length_b   1.000
_cell.length_c   1.000
_cell.angle_alpha   90.00
_cell.angle_beta   90.00
_cell.angle_gamma   90.00
#
_symmetry.space_group_name_H-M   'P 1'
#
loop_
_entity.id
_entity.type
_entity.pdbx_description
1 polymer ?
#
loop_
_entity_poly.entity_id
_entity_poly.type
_entity_poly.pdbx_seq_one_letter_code
_entity_poly.pdbx_strand_id
1 'polypeptide(L)'
;MAAWLPILKAALPYLGNIVAAALPVFTARQADASAELVSQQIAELQEAVTCNAETVKGLAAQVEQTLTALDAGEADLARRFASLQEALTRCESTASLAQTQRTRMEGVAAALQNRADELERRLTGARRREVAIAAAALLALLVACLALLR
;
A
#
# COMPACT_ATOMS: atom_id res chain seq x y z
N MET A 1 -7.13 -10.89 5.93
CA MET A 1 -7.09 -12.27 5.41
C MET A 1 -6.82 -13.19 6.59
N ALA A 2 -7.54 -14.31 6.69
CA ALA A 2 -7.48 -15.21 7.84
C ALA A 2 -6.09 -15.85 8.01
N ALA A 3 -5.21 -15.20 8.78
CA ALA A 3 -3.86 -15.69 9.08
C ALA A 3 -3.84 -17.04 9.82
N TRP A 4 -4.99 -17.45 10.38
CA TRP A 4 -5.17 -18.73 11.06
C TRP A 4 -5.46 -19.91 10.12
N LEU A 5 -5.82 -19.65 8.85
CA LEU A 5 -6.23 -20.70 7.92
C LEU A 5 -5.08 -21.66 7.52
N PRO A 6 -3.86 -21.18 7.23
CA PRO A 6 -2.70 -22.05 6.98
C PRO A 6 -2.32 -22.87 8.22
N ILE A 7 -2.52 -22.28 9.41
CA ILE A 7 -2.22 -22.87 10.71
C ILE A 7 -3.18 -24.04 11.00
N LEU A 8 -4.48 -23.83 10.81
CA LEU A 8 -5.47 -24.91 10.94
C LEU A 8 -5.18 -26.04 9.96
N LYS A 9 -4.76 -25.71 8.73
CA LYS A 9 -4.45 -26.70 7.69
C LYS A 9 -3.19 -27.52 8.01
N ALA A 10 -2.21 -26.92 8.67
CA ALA A 10 -1.01 -27.61 9.16
C ALA A 10 -1.31 -28.49 10.39
N ALA A 11 -2.24 -28.09 11.25
CA ALA A 11 -2.66 -28.87 12.42
C ALA A 11 -3.63 -30.03 12.05
N LEU A 12 -4.33 -29.92 10.92
CA LEU A 12 -5.37 -30.86 10.47
C LEU A 12 -4.95 -32.35 10.41
N PRO A 13 -3.74 -32.71 9.91
CA PRO A 13 -3.31 -34.11 9.84
C PRO A 13 -3.10 -34.75 11.22
N TYR A 14 -2.76 -33.93 12.22
CA TYR A 14 -2.48 -34.41 13.58
C TYR A 14 -3.77 -34.61 14.38
N LEU A 15 -4.82 -33.83 14.11
CA LEU A 15 -6.15 -34.04 14.71
C LEU A 15 -6.73 -35.40 14.36
N GLY A 16 -6.49 -35.90 13.13
CA GLY A 16 -6.95 -37.23 12.70
C GLY A 16 -6.32 -38.37 13.49
N ASN A 17 -5.01 -38.29 13.75
CA ASN A 17 -4.28 -39.30 14.53
C ASN A 17 -4.64 -39.26 16.02
N ILE A 18 -4.92 -38.07 16.57
CA ILE A 18 -5.35 -37.91 17.96
C ILE A 18 -6.73 -38.54 18.17
N VAL A 19 -7.68 -38.29 17.28
CA VAL A 19 -9.03 -38.88 17.39
C VAL A 19 -8.98 -40.41 17.20
N ALA A 20 -8.11 -40.91 16.33
CA ALA A 20 -7.93 -42.35 16.11
C ALA A 20 -7.22 -43.06 17.28
N ALA A 21 -6.22 -42.43 17.90
CA ALA A 21 -5.49 -42.99 19.06
C ALA A 21 -6.24 -42.84 20.39
N ALA A 22 -7.17 -41.88 20.47
CA ALA A 22 -8.00 -41.65 21.65
C ALA A 22 -9.28 -42.50 21.71
N LEU A 23 -9.59 -43.28 20.66
CA LEU A 23 -10.71 -44.20 20.67
C LEU A 23 -10.26 -45.56 21.23
N PRO A 24 -10.55 -45.88 22.51
CA PRO A 24 -10.30 -47.21 23.01
C PRO A 24 -11.14 -48.19 22.18
N VAL A 25 -10.46 -49.12 21.49
CA VAL A 25 -11.09 -50.30 20.89
C VAL A 25 -11.41 -51.23 22.04
N PHE A 26 -12.36 -50.85 22.90
CA PHE A 26 -12.93 -51.76 23.87
C PHE A 26 -13.46 -52.95 23.08
N THR A 27 -12.71 -54.05 23.15
CA THR A 27 -13.03 -55.29 22.46
C THR A 27 -14.49 -55.61 22.73
N ALA A 28 -15.21 -55.83 21.63
CA ALA A 28 -16.65 -55.93 21.59
C ALA A 28 -17.18 -56.84 22.70
N ARG A 29 -17.83 -56.21 23.69
CA ARG A 29 -18.96 -56.72 24.48
C ARG A 29 -19.07 -58.25 24.50
N GLN A 30 -18.36 -58.92 25.41
CA GLN A 30 -18.71 -60.29 25.80
C GLN A 30 -18.87 -60.41 27.31
N ALA A 31 -19.92 -61.14 27.66
CA ALA A 31 -20.70 -61.02 28.89
C ALA A 31 -20.16 -61.83 30.07
N ASP A 32 -18.87 -62.18 30.10
CA ASP A 32 -18.24 -62.84 31.24
C ASP A 32 -16.89 -62.20 31.55
N ALA A 33 -16.85 -61.44 32.66
CA ALA A 33 -15.65 -60.79 33.14
C ALA A 33 -14.73 -61.81 33.82
N SER A 34 -13.89 -62.50 33.05
CA SER A 34 -12.76 -63.23 33.62
C SER A 34 -11.70 -62.23 34.12
N ALA A 35 -11.01 -62.57 35.23
CA ALA A 35 -10.00 -61.70 35.83
C ALA A 35 -8.86 -61.35 34.86
N GLU A 36 -8.52 -62.25 33.93
CA GLU A 36 -7.54 -62.01 32.87
C GLU A 36 -8.01 -60.94 31.86
N LEU A 37 -9.29 -60.93 31.48
CA LEU A 37 -9.84 -59.97 30.52
C LEU A 37 -9.84 -58.55 31.10
N VAL A 38 -10.15 -58.42 32.40
CA VAL A 38 -10.06 -57.14 33.12
C VAL A 38 -8.60 -56.68 33.23
N SER A 39 -7.66 -57.59 33.54
CA SER A 39 -6.23 -57.25 33.58
C SER A 39 -5.70 -56.77 32.22
N GLN A 40 -6.17 -57.38 31.14
CA GLN A 40 -5.78 -57.02 29.78
C GLN A 40 -6.35 -55.66 29.37
N GLN A 41 -7.61 -55.37 29.70
CA GLN A 41 -8.24 -54.07 29.46
C GLN A 41 -7.58 -52.94 30.27
N ILE A 42 -7.12 -53.21 31.49
CA ILE A 42 -6.38 -52.22 32.29
C ILE A 42 -5.03 -51.91 31.64
N ALA A 43 -4.31 -52.92 31.14
CA ALA A 43 -3.06 -52.72 30.43
C ALA A 43 -3.26 -51.90 29.15
N GLU A 44 -4.28 -52.21 28.34
CA GLU A 44 -4.63 -51.45 27.14
C GLU A 44 -5.00 -49.99 27.45
N LEU A 45 -5.77 -49.76 28.52
CA LEU A 45 -6.11 -48.41 28.96
C LEU A 45 -4.87 -47.63 29.43
N GLN A 46 -3.97 -48.26 30.15
CA GLN A 46 -2.73 -47.62 30.62
C GLN A 46 -1.82 -47.24 29.45
N GLU A 47 -1.71 -48.10 28.45
CA GLU A 47 -0.95 -47.82 27.23
C GLU A 47 -1.59 -46.69 26.41
N ALA A 48 -2.92 -46.74 26.21
CA ALA A 48 -3.65 -45.70 25.50
C ALA A 48 -3.56 -44.33 26.20
N VAL A 49 -3.66 -44.31 27.53
CA VAL A 49 -3.51 -43.07 28.32
C VAL A 49 -2.10 -42.51 28.21
N THR A 50 -1.08 -43.37 28.27
CA THR A 50 0.33 -42.95 28.15
C THR A 50 0.61 -42.37 26.76
N CYS A 51 0.19 -43.08 25.71
CA CYS A 51 0.34 -42.63 24.32
C CYS A 51 -0.41 -41.31 24.05
N ASN A 52 -1.62 -41.14 24.60
CA ASN A 52 -2.37 -39.89 24.49
C ASN A 52 -1.67 -38.74 25.22
N ALA A 53 -1.12 -38.98 26.42
CA ALA A 53 -0.40 -37.96 27.16
C ALA A 53 0.85 -37.46 26.40
N GLU A 54 1.60 -38.38 25.79
CA GLU A 54 2.76 -38.04 24.95
C GLU A 54 2.35 -37.25 23.69
N THR A 55 1.27 -37.68 23.03
CA THR A 55 0.75 -37.02 21.82
C THR A 55 0.25 -35.62 22.11
N VAL A 56 -0.51 -35.43 23.19
CA VAL A 56 -1.01 -34.11 23.63
C VAL A 56 0.15 -33.18 23.97
N LYS A 57 1.20 -33.71 24.63
CA LYS A 57 2.41 -32.93 24.96
C LYS A 57 3.16 -32.50 23.69
N GLY A 58 3.31 -33.39 22.72
CA GLY A 58 3.92 -33.08 21.42
C GLY A 58 3.14 -32.00 20.66
N LEU A 59 1.81 -32.11 20.64
CA LEU A 59 0.94 -31.10 20.03
C LEU A 59 1.07 -29.74 20.74
N ALA A 60 1.05 -29.73 22.07
CA ALA A 60 1.19 -28.49 22.85
C ALA A 60 2.50 -27.76 22.53
N ALA A 61 3.61 -28.50 22.43
CA ALA A 61 4.91 -27.94 22.06
C ALA A 61 4.91 -27.34 20.63
N GLN A 62 4.28 -28.02 19.66
CA GLN A 62 4.16 -27.52 18.29
C GLN A 62 3.27 -26.28 18.21
N VAL A 63 2.19 -26.23 18.99
CA VAL A 63 1.31 -25.05 19.10
C VAL A 63 2.07 -23.88 19.71
N GLU A 64 2.81 -24.08 20.80
CA GLU A 64 3.64 -23.04 21.43
C GLU A 64 4.69 -22.49 20.45
N GLN A 65 5.39 -23.37 19.73
CA GLN A 65 6.36 -22.97 18.72
C GLN A 65 5.70 -22.14 17.59
N THR A 66 4.50 -22.53 17.18
CA THR A 66 3.75 -21.84 16.12
C THR A 66 3.24 -20.47 16.58
N LEU A 67 2.74 -20.35 17.81
CA LEU A 67 2.33 -19.07 18.40
C LEU A 67 3.51 -18.12 18.53
N THR A 68 4.66 -18.62 18.98
CA THR A 68 5.89 -17.82 19.07
C THR A 68 6.33 -17.31 17.68
N ALA A 69 6.24 -18.15 16.66
CA ALA A 69 6.53 -17.73 15.28
C ALA A 69 5.51 -16.71 14.74
N LEU A 70 4.24 -16.81 15.16
CA LEU A 70 3.18 -15.87 14.79
C LEU A 70 3.42 -14.49 15.43
N ASP A 71 3.75 -14.43 16.71
CA ASP A 71 4.06 -13.19 17.43
C ASP A 71 5.27 -12.49 16.81
N ALA A 72 6.30 -13.25 16.43
CA ALA A 72 7.46 -12.72 15.72
C ALA A 72 7.07 -12.17 14.33
N GLY A 73 6.16 -12.85 13.62
CA GLY A 73 5.63 -12.41 12.33
C GLY A 73 4.79 -11.13 12.42
N GLU A 74 4.01 -10.98 13.49
CA GLU A 74 3.23 -9.76 13.75
C GLU A 74 4.15 -8.56 13.98
N ALA A 75 5.21 -8.72 14.78
CA ALA A 75 6.19 -7.67 15.01
C ALA A 75 6.91 -7.23 13.72
N ASP A 76 7.23 -8.18 12.83
CA ASP A 76 7.83 -7.86 11.53
C ASP A 76 6.85 -7.13 10.61
N LEU A 77 5.60 -7.58 10.55
CA LEU A 77 4.55 -6.90 9.79
C LEU A 77 4.32 -5.47 10.29
N ALA A 78 4.24 -5.27 11.60
CA ALA A 78 4.08 -3.94 12.20
C ALA A 78 5.23 -3.00 11.80
N ARG A 79 6.48 -3.49 11.82
CA ARG A 79 7.65 -2.71 11.37
C ARG A 79 7.56 -2.34 9.89
N ARG A 80 7.16 -3.29 9.03
CA ARG A 80 6.99 -3.02 7.59
C ARG A 80 5.87 -2.03 7.31
N PHE A 81 4.76 -2.12 8.05
CA PHE A 81 3.69 -1.14 7.92
C PHE A 81 4.14 0.26 8.33
N ALA A 82 4.87 0.39 9.45
CA ALA A 82 5.41 1.66 9.89
C ALA A 82 6.39 2.26 8.85
N SER A 83 7.29 1.46 8.28
CA SER A 83 8.23 1.95 7.26
C SER A 83 7.53 2.36 5.96
N LEU A 84 6.50 1.65 5.54
CA LEU A 84 5.68 2.02 4.38
C LEU A 84 4.92 3.33 4.61
N GLN A 85 4.36 3.54 5.80
CA GLN A 85 3.71 4.81 6.15
C GLN A 85 4.70 5.98 6.13
N GLU A 86 5.92 5.78 6.65
CA GLU A 86 6.97 6.80 6.59
C GLU A 86 7.44 7.09 5.16
N ALA A 87 7.49 6.07 4.30
CA ALA A 87 7.80 6.25 2.88
C ALA A 87 6.69 7.02 2.15
N LEU A 88 5.42 6.73 2.46
CA LEU A 88 4.27 7.41 1.86
C LEU A 88 4.23 8.89 2.25
N THR A 89 4.37 9.20 3.54
CA THR A 89 4.41 10.59 4.03
C THR A 89 5.58 11.38 3.43
N ARG A 90 6.75 10.76 3.26
CA ARG A 90 7.86 11.35 2.52
C ARG A 90 7.49 11.64 1.07
N CYS A 91 6.91 10.66 0.36
CA CYS A 91 6.46 10.84 -1.01
C CYS A 91 5.48 12.01 -1.14
N GLU A 92 4.45 12.07 -0.29
CA GLU A 92 3.44 13.15 -0.27
C GLU A 92 4.09 14.52 -0.06
N SER A 93 5.03 14.64 0.88
CA SER A 93 5.73 15.90 1.13
C SER A 93 6.53 16.34 -0.11
N THR A 94 7.23 15.43 -0.79
CA THR A 94 7.98 15.77 -2.01
C THR A 94 7.07 16.15 -3.17
N ALA A 95 5.93 15.48 -3.32
CA ALA A 95 4.92 15.82 -4.32
C ALA A 95 4.34 17.23 -4.08
N SER A 96 4.11 17.61 -2.82
CA SER A 96 3.62 18.95 -2.48
C SER A 96 4.63 20.05 -2.82
N LEU A 97 5.93 19.79 -2.60
CA LEU A 97 7.01 20.71 -2.96
C LEU A 97 7.12 20.86 -4.48
N ALA A 98 7.07 19.75 -5.22
CA ALA A 98 7.08 19.76 -6.68
C ALA A 98 5.87 20.55 -7.25
N GLN A 99 4.68 20.37 -6.66
CA GLN A 99 3.49 21.13 -7.05
C GLN A 99 3.64 22.63 -6.79
N THR A 100 4.24 23.00 -5.65
CA THR A 100 4.53 24.42 -5.33
C THR A 100 5.54 25.00 -6.33
N GLN A 101 6.56 24.26 -6.71
CA GLN A 101 7.52 24.72 -7.73
C GLN A 101 6.86 24.89 -9.10
N ARG A 102 5.97 23.98 -9.49
CA ARG A 102 5.21 24.06 -10.74
C ARG A 102 4.36 25.32 -10.81
N THR A 103 3.57 25.61 -9.78
CA THR A 103 2.73 26.83 -9.75
C THR A 103 3.57 28.11 -9.81
N ARG A 104 4.75 28.13 -9.19
CA ARG A 104 5.70 29.26 -9.32
C ARG A 104 6.19 29.43 -10.76
N MET A 105 6.56 28.34 -11.42
CA MET A 105 7.00 28.38 -12.82
C MET A 105 5.89 28.84 -13.77
N GLU A 106 4.66 28.39 -13.55
CA GLU A 106 3.49 28.84 -14.29
C GLU A 106 3.24 30.35 -14.09
N GLY A 107 3.42 30.86 -12.86
CA GLY A 107 3.36 32.29 -12.57
C GLY A 107 4.45 33.10 -13.30
N VAL A 108 5.68 32.60 -13.34
CA VAL A 108 6.78 33.24 -14.10
C VAL A 108 6.48 33.24 -15.60
N ALA A 109 5.99 32.13 -16.15
CA ALA A 109 5.62 32.03 -17.56
C ALA A 109 4.53 33.05 -17.92
N ALA A 110 3.48 33.17 -17.11
CA ALA A 110 2.43 34.16 -17.30
C ALA A 110 2.95 35.60 -17.24
N ALA A 111 3.86 35.89 -16.31
CA ALA A 111 4.48 37.22 -16.19
C ALA A 111 5.35 37.57 -17.42
N LEU A 112 6.10 36.61 -17.95
CA LEU A 112 6.88 36.79 -19.17
C LEU A 112 5.96 37.03 -20.39
N GLN A 113 4.86 36.28 -20.48
CA GLN A 113 3.90 36.45 -21.57
C GLN A 113 3.23 37.83 -21.55
N ASN A 114 2.80 38.30 -20.37
CA ASN A 114 2.26 39.67 -20.24
C ASN A 114 3.27 40.75 -20.65
N ARG A 115 4.56 40.55 -20.36
CA ARG A 115 5.61 41.49 -20.80
C ARG A 115 5.83 41.44 -22.31
N ALA A 116 5.78 40.26 -22.91
CA ALA A 116 5.87 40.10 -24.36
C ALA A 116 4.70 40.82 -25.06
N ASP A 117 3.47 40.60 -24.59
CA ASP A 117 2.27 41.24 -25.12
C ASP A 117 2.31 42.77 -24.96
N GLU A 118 2.81 43.26 -23.83
CA GLU A 118 2.99 44.69 -23.57
C GLU A 118 4.03 45.31 -24.54
N LEU A 119 5.15 44.62 -24.79
CA LEU A 119 6.15 45.07 -25.76
C LEU A 119 5.58 45.09 -27.19
N GLU A 120 4.79 44.09 -27.57
CA GLU A 120 4.12 44.05 -28.88
C GLU A 120 3.12 45.21 -29.05
N ARG A 121 2.34 45.51 -28.00
CA ARG A 121 1.44 46.67 -27.99
C ARG A 121 2.20 48.00 -28.10
N ARG A 122 3.34 48.12 -27.44
CA ARG A 122 4.19 49.33 -27.54
C ARG A 122 4.78 49.49 -28.93
N LEU A 123 5.30 48.43 -29.53
CA LEU A 123 5.86 48.45 -30.89
C LEU A 123 4.79 48.79 -31.93
N THR A 124 3.62 48.16 -31.85
CA THR A 124 2.50 48.46 -32.75
C THR A 124 1.99 49.89 -32.57
N GLY A 125 1.92 50.38 -31.33
CA GLY A 125 1.59 51.77 -31.03
C GLY A 125 2.62 52.78 -31.57
N ALA A 126 3.91 52.52 -31.38
CA ALA A 126 5.00 53.36 -31.90
C ALA A 126 4.99 53.40 -33.44
N ARG A 127 4.87 52.23 -34.09
CA ARG A 127 4.78 52.13 -35.55
C ARG A 127 3.57 52.88 -36.11
N ARG A 128 2.41 52.81 -35.45
CA ARG A 128 1.23 53.60 -35.85
C ARG A 128 1.48 55.11 -35.75
N ARG A 129 2.17 55.57 -34.70
CA ARG A 129 2.53 56.99 -34.54
C ARG A 129 3.50 57.44 -35.63
N GLU A 130 4.53 56.65 -35.93
CA GLU A 130 5.48 56.94 -37.00
C GLU A 130 4.77 57.07 -38.36
N VAL A 131 3.88 56.12 -38.68
CA VAL A 131 3.08 56.16 -39.92
C VAL A 131 2.16 57.39 -39.96
N ALA A 132 1.52 57.74 -38.84
CA ALA A 132 0.66 58.91 -38.75
C ALA A 132 1.43 60.23 -38.92
N ILE A 133 2.62 60.35 -38.33
CA ILE A 133 3.49 61.53 -38.47
C ILE A 133 3.97 61.66 -39.92
N ALA A 134 4.42 60.56 -40.54
CA ALA A 134 4.84 60.55 -41.94
C ALA A 134 3.70 60.96 -42.89
N ALA A 135 2.49 60.44 -42.66
CA ALA A 135 1.31 60.81 -43.43
C ALA A 135 0.93 62.29 -43.26
N ALA A 136 1.00 62.83 -42.04
CA ALA A 136 0.73 64.25 -41.78
C ALA A 136 1.77 65.17 -42.46
N ALA A 137 3.05 64.79 -42.45
CA ALA A 137 4.11 65.53 -43.13
C ALA A 137 3.90 65.56 -44.66
N LEU A 138 3.51 64.42 -45.25
CA LEU A 138 3.19 64.35 -46.68
C LEU A 138 1.97 65.22 -47.04
N LEU A 139 0.92 65.20 -46.24
CA LEU A 139 -0.25 66.07 -46.43
C LEU A 139 0.12 67.56 -46.34
N ALA A 140 0.93 67.94 -45.35
CA ALA A 140 1.40 69.32 -45.22
C ALA A 140 2.22 69.77 -46.43
N LEU A 141 3.09 68.90 -46.95
CA LEU A 141 3.89 69.17 -48.15
C LEU A 141 3.02 69.31 -49.40
N LEU A 142 2.01 68.46 -49.57
CA LEU A 142 1.03 68.58 -50.67
C LEU A 142 0.26 69.91 -50.61
N VAL A 143 -0.20 70.31 -49.43
CA VAL A 143 -0.90 71.60 -49.25
C VAL A 143 0.02 72.78 -49.58
N ALA A 144 1.28 72.74 -49.15
CA ALA A 144 2.27 73.78 -49.47
C ALA A 144 2.51 73.88 -50.98
N CYS A 145 2.66 72.76 -51.68
CA CYS A 145 2.79 72.75 -53.14
C CYS A 145 1.57 73.34 -53.85
N LEU A 146 0.35 72.99 -53.42
CA LEU A 146 -0.89 73.53 -53.98
C LEU A 146 -1.03 75.05 -53.75
N ALA A 147 -0.56 75.55 -52.61
CA ALA A 147 -0.56 76.98 -52.32
C ALA A 147 0.41 77.76 -53.20
N LEU A 148 1.57 77.18 -53.54
CA LEU A 148 2.55 77.80 -54.46
C LEU A 148 2.12 77.78 -55.94
N LEU A 149 1.18 76.90 -56.30
CA LEU A 149 0.64 76.77 -57.65
C LEU A 149 -0.53 77.74 -57.94
N ARG A 150 -1.02 78.46 -56.92
CA ARG A 150 -2.08 79.47 -57.03
C ARG A 150 -1.50 80.87 -57.03
#